data_AF-A0AAE3XKI3-F1
#
_entry.id   AF-A0AAE3XKI3-F1
#
_cell.length_a   1.000
_cell.length_b   1.000
_cell.length_c   1.000
_cell.angle_alpha   90.00
_cell.angle_beta   90.00
_cell.angle_gamma   90.00
#
_symmetry.space_group_name_H-M   'P 1'
#
loop_
_entity.id
_entity.type
_entity.pdbx_description
1 polymer ?
#
loop_
_entity_poly.entity_id
_entity_poly.type
_entity_poly.pdbx_seq_one_letter_code
_entity_poly.pdbx_strand_id
1 'polypeptide(L)'
;MKSLQEHINKPVQPVLSGKCAQAKPPPEHEFKNHEDVIQRAVGFEVEIPGFFTYMSEEEFYKHGDYGATSQTHKTPFKKGDTIFEDEGYSLQVDVPETGNAYLEFVTDPFEETQDGFLQMMGVMEKLYEFGKALNQKVWERNELDLIGIKGIKPSSGVMAPWFENATVFTRQKHVMGYFQMTAGIRQDKLWQLLEDLSAPLKEETQEMKIRRQAGRTMIMSVSDKPYDTAGSRSRTIRYILNAIEKVSLEEYPMSESLMGLLSSVVTYLYYSAYEIGKYAKSFTPLLWRTDFAKMFELLPEMEQEDLKAEDGKKWVEVVYSVCSKLHREDFSKPFFKEGIFVNSKPAIHRNILKDLSRIQWLKGIARGQDLLTERNFPNKLRAYELESLGSMGDRVDMVGHGQEHQAPIVEFRTILTPRHFSYWKSFAHSAFEMVYALNHDMEQKYGENTPLDP
;
A
#
# COMPACT_ATOMS: atom_id res chain seq x y z
N MET A 1 0.20 39.44 -49.14
CA MET A 1 -1.20 38.96 -49.21
C MET A 1 -1.32 37.81 -50.20
N LYS A 2 -0.99 36.59 -49.76
CA LYS A 2 -1.42 35.28 -50.30
C LYS A 2 -0.86 34.20 -49.37
N SER A 3 -1.65 33.15 -49.14
CA SER A 3 -1.37 31.90 -48.38
C SER A 3 -1.51 31.90 -46.86
N LEU A 4 -2.75 31.91 -46.36
CA LEU A 4 -3.06 31.39 -45.00
C LEU A 4 -4.55 31.01 -44.85
N GLN A 5 -5.15 30.37 -45.87
CA GLN A 5 -6.59 30.06 -45.84
C GLN A 5 -7.02 28.72 -46.45
N GLU A 6 -6.11 27.75 -46.63
CA GLU A 6 -6.46 26.45 -47.26
C GLU A 6 -6.24 25.20 -46.39
N HIS A 7 -6.19 25.30 -45.06
CA HIS A 7 -6.02 24.11 -44.18
C HIS A 7 -7.15 23.84 -43.19
N ILE A 8 -8.31 24.48 -43.35
CA ILE A 8 -9.50 24.18 -42.54
C ILE A 8 -10.58 23.69 -43.49
N ASN A 9 -10.62 22.38 -43.75
CA ASN A 9 -11.79 21.60 -44.19
C ASN A 9 -11.35 20.23 -44.77
N LYS A 10 -10.85 19.34 -43.91
CA LYS A 10 -10.88 17.90 -44.21
C LYS A 10 -11.64 17.18 -43.10
N PRO A 11 -12.73 16.45 -43.41
CA PRO A 11 -13.43 15.65 -42.42
C PRO A 11 -12.55 14.47 -42.00
N VAL A 12 -12.38 14.30 -40.68
CA VAL A 12 -11.71 13.16 -40.08
C VAL A 12 -12.61 11.94 -40.26
N GLN A 13 -12.16 10.94 -41.02
CA GLN A 13 -12.85 9.65 -41.08
C GLN A 13 -12.52 8.81 -39.84
N PRO A 14 -13.51 8.13 -39.24
CA PRO A 14 -13.27 7.25 -38.10
C PRO A 14 -12.57 5.98 -38.58
N VAL A 15 -11.34 5.76 -38.11
CA VAL A 15 -10.63 4.49 -38.27
C VAL A 15 -11.24 3.50 -37.27
N LEU A 16 -12.28 2.78 -37.70
CA LEU A 16 -12.80 1.60 -37.02
C LEU A 16 -12.32 0.36 -37.76
N SER A 17 -11.49 -0.45 -37.10
CA SER A 17 -11.31 -1.92 -37.25
C SER A 17 -9.87 -2.38 -36.98
N GLY A 18 -9.36 -2.11 -35.78
CA GLY A 18 -8.32 -2.97 -35.20
C GLY A 18 -9.00 -4.21 -34.62
N LYS A 19 -8.78 -5.38 -35.20
CA LYS A 19 -9.18 -6.65 -34.59
C LYS A 19 -8.42 -6.76 -33.25
N CYS A 20 -9.13 -6.72 -32.12
CA CYS A 20 -8.60 -7.20 -30.84
C CYS A 20 -8.16 -8.65 -31.05
N ALA A 21 -6.85 -8.89 -31.06
CA ALA A 21 -6.32 -10.23 -30.90
C ALA A 21 -6.76 -10.70 -29.51
N GLN A 22 -7.49 -11.82 -29.46
CA GLN A 22 -7.79 -12.48 -28.20
C GLN A 22 -6.45 -12.92 -27.58
N ALA A 23 -6.06 -12.29 -26.48
CA ALA A 23 -4.91 -12.69 -25.70
C ALA A 23 -5.10 -14.15 -25.26
N LYS A 24 -4.09 -14.99 -25.49
CA LYS A 24 -4.08 -16.34 -24.92
C LYS A 24 -3.98 -16.20 -23.40
N PRO A 25 -4.72 -17.01 -22.62
CA PRO A 25 -4.55 -17.03 -21.17
C PRO A 25 -3.08 -17.33 -20.83
N PRO A 26 -2.53 -16.71 -19.78
CA PRO A 26 -1.19 -17.02 -19.32
C PRO A 26 -1.11 -18.51 -18.98
N PRO A 27 0.04 -19.15 -19.21
CA PRO A 27 0.26 -20.56 -18.91
C PRO A 27 0.13 -20.83 -17.41
N GLU A 28 -0.56 -21.92 -17.09
CA GLU A 28 -0.91 -22.32 -15.74
C GLU A 28 0.37 -22.72 -14.97
N HIS A 29 0.62 -22.03 -13.85
CA HIS A 29 1.57 -22.50 -12.85
C HIS A 29 0.88 -23.61 -12.04
N GLU A 30 1.39 -24.83 -12.05
CA GLU A 30 0.90 -25.88 -11.14
C GLU A 30 1.33 -25.54 -9.71
N PHE A 31 0.41 -25.06 -8.87
CA PHE A 31 0.64 -25.09 -7.43
C PHE A 31 0.27 -26.48 -6.92
N LYS A 32 1.11 -27.02 -6.05
CA LYS A 32 0.84 -28.33 -5.45
C LYS A 32 -0.20 -28.16 -4.35
N ASN A 33 -1.35 -28.80 -4.53
CA ASN A 33 -2.38 -28.89 -3.48
C ASN A 33 -1.83 -29.72 -2.30
N HIS A 34 -1.67 -29.05 -1.16
CA HIS A 34 -1.44 -29.71 0.13
C HIS A 34 -2.75 -29.59 0.92
N GLU A 35 -3.41 -30.71 1.17
CA GLU A 35 -4.62 -30.76 1.99
C GLU A 35 -4.25 -30.49 3.46
N ASP A 36 -5.06 -29.64 4.13
CA ASP A 36 -5.07 -29.30 5.56
C ASP A 36 -4.08 -28.25 6.14
N VAL A 37 -4.22 -26.94 5.86
CA VAL A 37 -3.88 -25.86 6.84
C VAL A 37 -4.54 -24.50 6.52
N ILE A 38 -5.15 -23.83 7.50
CA ILE A 38 -5.81 -22.50 7.37
C ILE A 38 -4.77 -21.38 7.32
N GLN A 39 -4.44 -20.86 6.13
CA GLN A 39 -3.43 -19.81 5.94
C GLN A 39 -3.98 -18.44 6.30
N ARG A 40 -3.12 -17.54 6.79
CA ARG A 40 -3.39 -16.10 6.70
C ARG A 40 -2.64 -15.50 5.53
N ALA A 41 -3.23 -14.45 5.01
CA ALA A 41 -3.70 -14.46 3.64
C ALA A 41 -3.60 -13.02 3.09
N VAL A 42 -3.31 -12.89 1.80
CA VAL A 42 -3.06 -11.61 1.12
C VAL A 42 -4.38 -10.85 1.01
N GLY A 43 -4.49 -9.69 1.66
CA GLY A 43 -5.67 -8.83 1.60
C GLY A 43 -5.43 -7.61 0.72
N PHE A 44 -6.48 -7.15 0.02
CA PHE A 44 -6.42 -5.96 -0.83
C PHE A 44 -7.45 -4.92 -0.41
N GLU A 45 -7.02 -3.66 -0.45
CA GLU A 45 -7.90 -2.51 -0.29
C GLU A 45 -7.75 -1.58 -1.49
N VAL A 46 -8.86 -1.04 -2.00
CA VAL A 46 -8.88 -0.10 -3.12
C VAL A 46 -9.68 1.13 -2.74
N GLU A 47 -8.98 2.19 -2.35
CA GLU A 47 -9.59 3.48 -2.04
C GLU A 47 -9.87 4.24 -3.34
N ILE A 48 -11.13 4.53 -3.63
CA ILE A 48 -11.58 5.24 -4.83
C ILE A 48 -11.88 6.70 -4.46
N PRO A 49 -10.88 7.60 -4.57
CA PRO A 49 -11.03 8.99 -4.17
C PRO A 49 -12.05 9.72 -5.05
N GLY A 50 -12.65 10.76 -4.49
CA GLY A 50 -13.50 11.69 -5.25
C GLY A 50 -14.85 11.14 -5.70
N PHE A 51 -15.25 9.97 -5.22
CA PHE A 51 -16.61 9.45 -5.29
C PHE A 51 -17.30 9.70 -3.95
N PHE A 52 -18.12 10.74 -3.89
CA PHE A 52 -18.82 11.20 -2.68
C PHE A 52 -20.18 10.53 -2.58
N THR A 53 -20.41 9.73 -1.53
CA THR A 53 -21.69 9.05 -1.29
C THR A 53 -22.67 9.94 -0.53
N TYR A 54 -23.93 9.99 -0.99
CA TYR A 54 -25.05 10.68 -0.35
C TYR A 54 -26.24 9.72 -0.22
N MET A 55 -27.03 9.82 0.87
CA MET A 55 -28.18 8.91 1.06
C MET A 55 -29.35 9.25 0.13
N SER A 56 -29.47 10.50 -0.38
CA SER A 56 -30.42 10.85 -1.45
C SER A 56 -30.06 12.12 -2.24
N GLU A 57 -30.65 12.28 -3.43
CA GLU A 57 -30.59 13.49 -4.25
C GLU A 57 -31.18 14.71 -3.54
N GLU A 58 -32.30 14.53 -2.81
CA GLU A 58 -32.91 15.60 -2.02
C GLU A 58 -31.97 16.08 -0.91
N GLU A 59 -31.25 15.17 -0.24
CA GLU A 59 -30.22 15.53 0.73
C GLU A 59 -29.02 16.23 0.08
N PHE A 60 -28.57 15.78 -1.10
CA PHE A 60 -27.53 16.49 -1.85
C PHE A 60 -27.92 17.95 -2.12
N TYR A 61 -29.12 18.18 -2.65
CA TYR A 61 -29.59 19.53 -2.97
C TYR A 61 -29.95 20.37 -1.73
N LYS A 62 -30.41 19.76 -0.64
CA LYS A 62 -30.65 20.45 0.64
C LYS A 62 -29.36 20.98 1.28
N HIS A 63 -28.24 20.30 1.06
CA HIS A 63 -26.96 20.64 1.69
C HIS A 63 -26.03 21.47 0.79
N GLY A 64 -26.41 21.68 -0.48
CA GLY A 64 -26.31 22.98 -1.13
C GLY A 64 -24.92 23.58 -1.34
N ASP A 65 -23.83 22.81 -1.28
CA ASP A 65 -22.53 23.37 -1.68
C ASP A 65 -21.61 22.36 -2.37
N TYR A 66 -21.26 22.67 -3.62
CA TYR A 66 -20.31 21.96 -4.48
C TYR A 66 -18.84 22.12 -3.99
N GLY A 67 -18.61 22.49 -2.74
CA GLY A 67 -17.24 22.72 -2.26
C GLY A 67 -17.09 23.36 -0.88
N ALA A 68 -18.14 23.72 -0.16
CA ALA A 68 -18.00 24.23 1.19
C ALA A 68 -18.17 23.14 2.25
N THR A 69 -17.12 23.03 3.06
CA THR A 69 -17.00 22.40 4.37
C THR A 69 -18.03 22.91 5.38
N SER A 70 -19.34 22.77 5.13
CA SER A 70 -20.36 23.09 6.14
C SER A 70 -20.58 21.89 7.06
N GLN A 71 -19.99 21.97 8.25
CA GLN A 71 -20.11 21.04 9.39
C GLN A 71 -21.55 20.90 9.95
N THR A 72 -22.60 21.18 9.18
CA THR A 72 -23.98 21.12 9.65
C THR A 72 -24.61 19.78 9.32
N HIS A 73 -24.29 18.82 10.20
CA HIS A 73 -24.68 17.42 10.27
C HIS A 73 -26.17 17.08 10.04
N LYS A 74 -26.41 15.96 9.34
CA LYS A 74 -27.13 14.76 9.82
C LYS A 74 -26.36 13.53 9.32
N THR A 75 -26.22 12.52 10.18
CA THR A 75 -25.12 11.53 10.25
C THR A 75 -24.51 11.15 8.88
N PRO A 76 -23.35 11.70 8.50
CA PRO A 76 -22.59 11.18 7.37
C PRO A 76 -22.16 9.76 7.75
N PHE A 77 -22.19 8.84 6.78
CA PHE A 77 -21.71 7.47 6.96
C PHE A 77 -20.47 7.42 7.84
N LYS A 78 -20.44 6.48 8.79
CA LYS A 78 -19.22 6.28 9.59
C LYS A 78 -18.19 5.61 8.70
N LYS A 79 -16.91 5.94 8.93
CA LYS A 79 -15.81 5.18 8.33
C LYS A 79 -15.99 3.69 8.66
N GLY A 80 -15.92 2.85 7.64
CA GLY A 80 -16.12 1.40 7.73
C GLY A 80 -17.58 0.95 7.63
N ASP A 81 -18.54 1.86 7.42
CA ASP A 81 -19.93 1.44 7.13
C ASP A 81 -19.95 0.64 5.82
N THR A 82 -20.39 -0.62 5.88
CA THR A 82 -20.55 -1.49 4.72
C THR A 82 -21.71 -1.01 3.86
N ILE A 83 -21.39 -0.69 2.61
CA ILE A 83 -22.31 -0.28 1.57
C ILE A 83 -22.91 -1.51 0.88
N PHE A 84 -22.02 -2.44 0.54
CA PHE A 84 -22.33 -3.65 -0.20
C PHE A 84 -21.34 -4.74 0.21
N GLU A 85 -21.83 -5.97 0.29
CA GLU A 85 -21.03 -7.15 0.65
C GLU A 85 -21.33 -8.29 -0.31
N ASP A 86 -20.29 -8.94 -0.81
CA ASP A 86 -20.35 -10.15 -1.62
C ASP A 86 -19.41 -11.21 -1.04
N GLU A 87 -19.46 -12.41 -1.58
CA GLU A 87 -18.46 -13.43 -1.31
C GLU A 87 -17.06 -12.92 -1.70
N GLY A 88 -16.18 -12.77 -0.69
CA GLY A 88 -14.77 -12.43 -0.82
C GLY A 88 -14.45 -10.93 -0.76
N TYR A 89 -15.43 -10.03 -0.68
CA TYR A 89 -15.17 -8.59 -0.55
C TYR A 89 -16.37 -7.76 -0.08
N SER A 90 -16.07 -6.56 0.40
CA SER A 90 -17.04 -5.52 0.73
C SER A 90 -16.67 -4.19 0.10
N LEU A 91 -17.68 -3.37 -0.16
CA LEU A 91 -17.54 -1.94 -0.47
C LEU A 91 -17.92 -1.17 0.79
N GLN A 92 -17.01 -0.36 1.30
CA GLN A 92 -17.15 0.39 2.53
C GLN A 92 -17.01 1.89 2.28
N VAL A 93 -17.50 2.67 3.24
CA VAL A 93 -17.30 4.12 3.28
C VAL A 93 -15.95 4.40 3.93
N ASP A 94 -15.05 5.06 3.20
CA ASP A 94 -13.85 5.64 3.79
C ASP A 94 -14.02 7.16 3.95
N VAL A 95 -13.97 7.66 5.18
CA VAL A 95 -14.19 9.09 5.46
C VAL A 95 -12.86 9.76 5.78
N PRO A 96 -12.25 10.51 4.84
CA PRO A 96 -11.20 11.47 5.19
C PRO A 96 -11.71 12.52 6.19
N GLU A 97 -10.78 13.04 7.00
CA GLU A 97 -11.06 14.14 7.95
C GLU A 97 -11.67 15.40 7.31
N THR A 98 -11.61 15.54 5.98
CA THR A 98 -12.23 16.66 5.25
C THR A 98 -13.75 16.52 5.11
N GLY A 99 -14.36 15.44 5.64
CA GLY A 99 -15.81 15.22 5.63
C GLY A 99 -16.36 14.68 4.32
N ASN A 100 -15.48 14.36 3.38
CA ASN A 100 -15.87 13.63 2.16
C ASN A 100 -15.99 12.15 2.51
N ALA A 101 -16.93 11.42 1.92
CA ALA A 101 -16.99 9.97 2.02
C ALA A 101 -16.50 9.38 0.69
N TYR A 102 -15.33 8.77 0.68
CA TYR A 102 -14.83 7.96 -0.43
C TYR A 102 -15.41 6.54 -0.37
N LEU A 103 -15.23 5.82 -1.47
CA LEU A 103 -15.51 4.40 -1.55
C LEU A 103 -14.23 3.62 -1.34
N GLU A 104 -14.28 2.55 -0.56
CA GLU A 104 -13.16 1.65 -0.35
C GLU A 104 -13.61 0.21 -0.58
N PHE A 105 -13.00 -0.48 -1.54
CA PHE A 105 -13.15 -1.93 -1.61
C PHE A 105 -12.21 -2.57 -0.63
N VAL A 106 -12.70 -3.52 0.17
CA VAL A 106 -11.91 -4.32 1.11
C VAL A 106 -12.19 -5.78 0.80
N THR A 107 -11.16 -6.54 0.43
CA THR A 107 -11.32 -7.97 0.20
C THR A 107 -11.20 -8.75 1.50
N ASP A 108 -11.82 -9.92 1.53
CA ASP A 108 -11.36 -10.97 2.45
C ASP A 108 -9.90 -11.32 2.11
N PRO A 109 -9.10 -11.78 3.07
CA PRO A 109 -7.74 -12.16 2.80
C PRO A 109 -7.72 -13.51 2.04
N PHE A 110 -6.88 -13.61 1.01
CA PHE A 110 -6.72 -14.82 0.18
C PHE A 110 -5.52 -15.68 0.58
N GLU A 111 -5.74 -16.98 0.79
CA GLU A 111 -4.66 -17.91 1.11
C GLU A 111 -3.57 -17.92 0.02
N GLU A 112 -2.30 -18.07 0.42
CA GLU A 112 -1.13 -18.29 -0.43
C GLU A 112 -1.14 -19.72 -1.04
N THR A 113 -2.22 -20.07 -1.76
CA THR A 113 -2.42 -21.33 -2.49
C THR A 113 -2.94 -21.07 -3.91
N GLN A 114 -3.01 -22.11 -4.74
CA GLN A 114 -3.69 -22.01 -6.05
C GLN A 114 -5.15 -21.64 -5.89
N ASP A 115 -5.84 -22.25 -4.93
CA ASP A 115 -7.26 -22.01 -4.70
C ASP A 115 -7.50 -20.57 -4.21
N GLY A 116 -6.67 -20.09 -3.27
CA GLY A 116 -6.69 -18.70 -2.82
C GLY A 116 -6.39 -17.71 -3.95
N PHE A 117 -5.43 -18.04 -4.84
CA PHE A 117 -5.17 -17.26 -6.05
C PHE A 117 -6.39 -17.22 -6.99
N LEU A 118 -7.06 -18.35 -7.24
CA LEU A 118 -8.24 -18.41 -8.10
C LEU A 118 -9.41 -17.62 -7.49
N GLN A 119 -9.61 -17.71 -6.18
CA GLN A 119 -10.60 -16.90 -5.44
C GLN A 119 -10.31 -15.41 -5.58
N MET A 120 -9.05 -15.00 -5.35
CA MET A 120 -8.61 -13.61 -5.54
C MET A 120 -8.92 -13.14 -6.97
N MET A 121 -8.54 -13.91 -7.98
CA MET A 121 -8.78 -13.54 -9.38
C MET A 121 -10.26 -13.44 -9.73
N GLY A 122 -11.11 -14.28 -9.13
CA GLY A 122 -12.56 -14.19 -9.21
C GLY A 122 -13.11 -12.91 -8.59
N VAL A 123 -12.66 -12.56 -7.38
CA VAL A 123 -13.03 -11.30 -6.71
C VAL A 123 -12.58 -10.09 -7.53
N MET A 124 -11.33 -10.08 -8.01
CA MET A 124 -10.79 -8.97 -8.80
C MET A 124 -11.50 -8.80 -10.16
N GLU A 125 -12.02 -9.88 -10.75
CA GLU A 125 -12.89 -9.79 -11.93
C GLU A 125 -14.22 -9.11 -11.61
N LYS A 126 -14.84 -9.43 -10.46
CA LYS A 126 -16.07 -8.76 -10.00
C LYS A 126 -15.82 -7.26 -9.76
N LEU A 127 -14.69 -6.90 -9.13
CA LEU A 127 -14.28 -5.51 -8.94
C LEU A 127 -14.05 -4.78 -10.27
N TYR A 128 -13.46 -5.46 -11.26
CA TYR A 128 -13.27 -4.91 -12.60
C TYR A 128 -14.62 -4.63 -13.28
N GLU A 129 -15.57 -5.56 -13.25
CA GLU A 129 -16.90 -5.35 -13.84
C GLU A 129 -17.69 -4.26 -13.10
N PHE A 130 -17.57 -4.16 -11.77
CA PHE A 130 -18.11 -3.03 -11.01
C PHE A 130 -17.49 -1.70 -11.46
N GLY A 131 -16.15 -1.63 -11.51
CA GLY A 131 -15.42 -0.44 -11.95
C GLY A 131 -15.80 -0.02 -13.36
N LYS A 132 -16.02 -0.98 -14.26
CA LYS A 132 -16.49 -0.76 -15.64
C LYS A 132 -17.91 -0.20 -15.68
N ALA A 133 -18.85 -0.77 -14.93
CA ALA A 133 -20.23 -0.30 -14.84
C ALA A 133 -20.30 1.12 -14.25
N LEU A 134 -19.55 1.37 -13.17
CA LEU A 134 -19.43 2.70 -12.56
C LEU A 134 -18.80 3.70 -13.53
N ASN A 135 -17.73 3.30 -14.22
CA ASN A 135 -17.07 4.14 -15.22
C ASN A 135 -18.00 4.47 -16.39
N GLN A 136 -18.80 3.51 -16.87
CA GLN A 136 -19.80 3.77 -17.90
C GLN A 136 -20.80 4.85 -17.46
N LYS A 137 -21.28 4.79 -16.21
CA LYS A 137 -22.15 5.84 -15.65
C LYS A 137 -21.44 7.19 -15.53
N VAL A 138 -20.14 7.19 -15.21
CA VAL A 138 -19.31 8.41 -15.21
C VAL A 138 -19.20 9.02 -16.60
N TRP A 139 -19.24 8.22 -17.67
CA TRP A 139 -19.21 8.69 -19.07
C TRP A 139 -20.57 9.14 -19.60
N GLU A 140 -21.66 8.54 -19.16
CA GLU A 140 -23.03 8.84 -19.61
C GLU A 140 -23.58 10.19 -19.08
N ARG A 141 -22.91 10.81 -18.10
CA ARG A 141 -23.39 12.01 -17.40
C ARG A 141 -22.96 13.32 -18.08
N ASN A 142 -23.72 14.40 -17.85
CA ASN A 142 -23.21 15.75 -18.03
C ASN A 142 -22.33 16.14 -16.83
N GLU A 143 -21.39 17.09 -16.99
CA GLU A 143 -20.27 17.38 -16.06
C GLU A 143 -20.64 17.61 -14.57
N LEU A 144 -21.94 17.78 -14.23
CA LEU A 144 -22.42 18.08 -12.88
C LEU A 144 -23.53 17.15 -12.37
N ASP A 145 -23.90 16.11 -13.13
CA ASP A 145 -25.01 15.23 -12.74
C ASP A 145 -24.57 14.22 -11.67
N LEU A 146 -25.47 14.00 -10.72
CA LEU A 146 -25.42 12.94 -9.73
C LEU A 146 -25.52 11.57 -10.42
N ILE A 147 -24.67 10.62 -10.01
CA ILE A 147 -24.74 9.25 -10.51
C ILE A 147 -25.60 8.45 -9.55
N GLY A 148 -26.84 8.17 -9.96
CA GLY A 148 -27.63 7.13 -9.31
C GLY A 148 -26.90 5.79 -9.44
N ILE A 149 -26.60 5.14 -8.31
CA ILE A 149 -25.98 3.81 -8.31
C ILE A 149 -27.00 2.74 -8.64
N LYS A 150 -28.29 3.11 -8.61
CA LYS A 150 -29.41 2.26 -9.01
C LYS A 150 -29.15 1.61 -10.37
N GLY A 151 -29.00 0.29 -10.36
CA GLY A 151 -28.74 -0.51 -11.57
C GLY A 151 -27.28 -0.93 -11.74
N ILE A 152 -26.33 -0.38 -10.96
CA ILE A 152 -25.04 -1.02 -10.72
C ILE A 152 -25.31 -2.16 -9.74
N LYS A 153 -25.84 -3.27 -10.26
CA LYS A 153 -26.03 -4.49 -9.49
C LYS A 153 -24.73 -5.27 -9.55
N PRO A 154 -24.08 -5.53 -8.41
CA PRO A 154 -23.03 -6.52 -8.37
C PRO A 154 -23.61 -7.87 -8.83
N SER A 155 -22.76 -8.70 -9.44
CA SER A 155 -23.16 -9.98 -10.03
C SER A 155 -23.78 -10.95 -9.03
N SER A 156 -23.45 -10.77 -7.75
CA SER A 156 -23.82 -11.55 -6.58
C SER A 156 -23.73 -10.63 -5.35
N GLY A 157 -24.33 -11.01 -4.22
CA GLY A 157 -24.16 -10.29 -2.94
C GLY A 157 -25.39 -9.56 -2.40
N VAL A 158 -25.23 -8.99 -1.20
CA VAL A 158 -26.27 -8.30 -0.42
C VAL A 158 -25.94 -6.81 -0.39
N MET A 159 -26.82 -6.00 -0.98
CA MET A 159 -26.74 -4.55 -0.83
C MET A 159 -27.37 -4.11 0.48
N ALA A 160 -26.78 -3.11 1.14
CA ALA A 160 -27.45 -2.48 2.25
C ALA A 160 -28.80 -1.88 1.76
N PRO A 161 -29.91 -2.01 2.50
CA PRO A 161 -31.24 -1.58 2.04
C PRO A 161 -31.32 -0.11 1.62
N TRP A 162 -30.48 0.74 2.24
CA TRP A 162 -30.38 2.16 1.92
C TRP A 162 -29.57 2.44 0.65
N PHE A 163 -28.69 1.54 0.24
CA PHE A 163 -27.79 1.74 -0.90
C PHE A 163 -28.51 1.72 -2.25
N GLU A 164 -29.64 1.02 -2.36
CA GLU A 164 -30.45 1.01 -3.58
C GLU A 164 -30.92 2.42 -4.01
N ASN A 165 -30.96 3.35 -3.06
CA ASN A 165 -31.31 4.76 -3.28
C ASN A 165 -30.13 5.71 -3.10
N ALA A 166 -28.93 5.18 -2.81
CA ALA A 166 -27.74 6.00 -2.67
C ALA A 166 -27.33 6.60 -4.02
N THR A 167 -26.76 7.79 -3.92
CA THR A 167 -26.29 8.55 -5.07
C THR A 167 -24.83 8.86 -4.87
N VAL A 168 -24.02 8.70 -5.91
CA VAL A 168 -22.61 9.09 -5.89
C VAL A 168 -22.42 10.31 -6.74
N PHE A 169 -21.72 11.29 -6.20
CA PHE A 169 -21.18 12.38 -6.97
C PHE A 169 -19.70 12.11 -7.22
N THR A 170 -19.19 12.37 -8.43
CA THR A 170 -17.74 12.36 -8.66
C THR A 170 -17.32 13.47 -9.59
N ARG A 171 -16.10 13.99 -9.47
CA ARG A 171 -15.51 14.89 -10.49
C ARG A 171 -14.57 14.17 -11.43
N GLN A 172 -14.32 12.90 -11.18
CA GLN A 172 -13.40 12.12 -11.99
C GLN A 172 -14.04 11.78 -13.33
N LYS A 173 -13.21 11.74 -14.38
CA LYS A 173 -13.61 11.25 -15.72
C LYS A 173 -13.51 9.73 -15.84
N HIS A 174 -12.80 9.11 -14.89
CA HIS A 174 -12.55 7.69 -14.84
C HIS A 174 -12.61 7.18 -13.41
N VAL A 175 -12.95 5.91 -13.22
CA VAL A 175 -12.81 5.25 -11.91
C VAL A 175 -11.33 4.94 -11.68
N MET A 176 -10.76 5.62 -10.68
CA MET A 176 -9.37 5.50 -10.29
C MET A 176 -9.29 5.08 -8.81
N GLY A 177 -8.39 4.17 -8.45
CA GLY A 177 -8.25 3.68 -7.08
C GLY A 177 -6.80 3.63 -6.59
N TYR A 178 -6.56 3.95 -5.32
CA TYR A 178 -5.30 3.69 -4.62
C TYR A 178 -5.32 2.27 -4.08
N PHE A 179 -4.39 1.45 -4.56
CA PHE A 179 -4.20 0.08 -4.10
C PHE A 179 -3.44 0.06 -2.79
N GLN A 180 -3.93 -0.75 -1.88
CA GLN A 180 -3.20 -1.15 -0.70
C GLN A 180 -3.27 -2.68 -0.63
N MET A 181 -2.20 -3.30 -0.16
CA MET A 181 -2.15 -4.74 0.07
C MET A 181 -1.62 -4.98 1.47
N THR A 182 -2.25 -5.87 2.23
CA THR A 182 -1.73 -6.31 3.53
C THR A 182 -1.35 -7.77 3.45
N ALA A 183 -0.13 -8.12 3.86
CA ALA A 183 0.36 -9.49 3.87
C ALA A 183 1.41 -9.72 4.98
N GLY A 184 1.49 -10.94 5.48
CA GLY A 184 2.64 -11.44 6.22
C GLY A 184 3.80 -11.73 5.27
N ILE A 185 4.98 -11.18 5.55
CA ILE A 185 6.21 -11.49 4.80
C ILE A 185 7.26 -12.01 5.76
N ARG A 186 7.90 -13.14 5.45
CA ARG A 186 8.98 -13.68 6.29
C ARG A 186 10.07 -12.64 6.58
N GLN A 187 10.53 -12.60 7.83
CA GLN A 187 11.47 -11.57 8.27
C GLN A 187 12.83 -11.63 7.55
N ASP A 188 13.31 -12.83 7.25
CA ASP A 188 14.53 -13.08 6.47
C ASP A 188 14.40 -12.67 4.99
N LYS A 189 13.19 -12.39 4.51
CA LYS A 189 12.92 -11.99 3.13
C LYS A 189 12.62 -10.51 2.96
N LEU A 190 12.56 -9.75 4.05
CA LEU A 190 12.25 -8.32 4.00
C LEU A 190 13.34 -7.50 3.28
N TRP A 191 14.60 -7.92 3.38
CA TRP A 191 15.69 -7.27 2.65
C TRP A 191 15.52 -7.47 1.14
N GLN A 192 15.15 -8.68 0.71
CA GLN A 192 14.87 -9.01 -0.69
C GLN A 192 13.63 -8.26 -1.19
N LEU A 193 12.56 -8.20 -0.38
CA LEU A 193 11.38 -7.41 -0.69
C LEU A 193 11.77 -5.95 -0.98
N LEU A 194 12.53 -5.33 -0.08
CA LEU A 194 12.99 -3.96 -0.26
C LEU A 194 13.90 -3.81 -1.49
N GLU A 195 14.72 -4.83 -1.79
CA GLU A 195 15.49 -4.85 -3.03
C GLU A 195 14.57 -4.84 -4.24
N ASP A 196 13.54 -5.68 -4.28
CA ASP A 196 12.60 -5.82 -5.38
C ASP A 196 11.81 -4.52 -5.62
N LEU A 197 11.51 -3.81 -4.54
CA LEU A 197 10.88 -2.49 -4.51
C LEU A 197 11.81 -1.33 -4.91
N SER A 198 13.13 -1.54 -4.89
CA SER A 198 14.13 -0.50 -5.15
C SER A 198 14.32 -0.22 -6.64
N ALA A 199 15.04 0.87 -6.95
CA ALA A 199 15.20 1.35 -8.33
C ALA A 199 15.99 0.34 -9.19
N PRO A 200 15.77 0.31 -10.51
CA PRO A 200 16.57 -0.49 -11.42
C PRO A 200 18.07 -0.24 -11.29
N LEU A 201 18.84 -1.31 -11.23
CA LEU A 201 20.30 -1.29 -11.31
C LEU A 201 20.74 -1.15 -12.77
N LYS A 202 21.89 -0.51 -12.99
CA LYS A 202 22.50 -0.43 -14.33
C LYS A 202 22.90 -1.81 -14.87
N GLU A 203 23.28 -2.71 -13.96
CA GLU A 203 23.85 -4.03 -14.25
C GLU A 203 22.85 -5.16 -13.94
N GLU A 204 21.55 -4.86 -13.96
CA GLU A 204 20.51 -5.85 -13.71
C GLU A 204 20.47 -6.91 -14.82
N THR A 205 20.60 -8.18 -14.43
CA THR A 205 20.37 -9.30 -15.34
C THR A 205 18.90 -9.37 -15.75
N GLN A 206 18.59 -10.13 -16.80
CA GLN A 206 17.20 -10.30 -17.23
C GLN A 206 16.37 -10.99 -16.14
N GLU A 207 16.94 -11.97 -15.46
CA GLU A 207 16.34 -12.68 -14.34
C GLU A 207 16.00 -11.72 -13.19
N MET A 208 16.93 -10.84 -12.83
CA MET A 208 16.68 -9.82 -11.81
C MET A 208 15.58 -8.84 -12.23
N LYS A 209 15.54 -8.42 -13.50
CA LYS A 209 14.47 -7.51 -13.98
C LYS A 209 13.10 -8.16 -13.86
N ILE A 210 12.99 -9.42 -14.28
CA ILE A 210 11.72 -10.13 -14.22
C ILE A 210 11.34 -10.37 -12.76
N ARG A 211 12.29 -10.80 -11.91
CA ARG A 211 12.03 -11.01 -10.48
C ARG A 211 11.46 -9.76 -9.80
N ARG A 212 12.05 -8.61 -10.12
CA ARG A 212 11.76 -7.32 -9.50
C ARG A 212 10.55 -6.60 -10.11
N GLN A 213 9.99 -7.12 -11.21
CA GLN A 213 8.92 -6.45 -11.96
C GLN A 213 7.66 -6.29 -11.12
N ALA A 214 7.29 -7.32 -10.36
CA ALA A 214 6.13 -7.28 -9.48
C ALA A 214 6.27 -6.20 -8.41
N GLY A 215 7.37 -6.22 -7.65
CA GLY A 215 7.66 -5.21 -6.62
C GLY A 215 7.72 -3.78 -7.16
N ARG A 216 8.30 -3.59 -8.34
CA ARG A 216 8.31 -2.28 -9.02
C ARG A 216 6.92 -1.82 -9.40
N THR A 217 6.07 -2.69 -9.91
CA THR A 217 4.69 -2.36 -10.28
C THR A 217 3.89 -1.85 -9.08
N MET A 218 4.22 -2.35 -7.88
CA MET A 218 3.59 -1.91 -6.64
C MET A 218 3.98 -0.49 -6.23
N ILE A 219 5.25 -0.10 -6.32
CA ILE A 219 5.71 1.21 -5.81
C ILE A 219 5.88 2.26 -6.91
N MET A 220 6.20 1.85 -8.13
CA MET A 220 6.45 2.75 -9.26
C MET A 220 5.19 2.91 -10.09
N SER A 221 4.88 4.15 -10.47
CA SER A 221 4.06 4.40 -11.66
C SER A 221 4.68 3.62 -12.83
N VAL A 222 3.88 2.83 -13.60
CA VAL A 222 4.29 2.00 -14.77
C VAL A 222 4.91 2.82 -15.92
N SER A 223 5.41 4.02 -15.63
CA SER A 223 6.30 4.75 -16.49
C SER A 223 7.62 3.98 -16.61
N ASP A 224 7.75 3.24 -17.71
CA ASP A 224 9.03 2.75 -18.26
C ASP A 224 10.04 3.88 -18.51
N LYS A 225 9.66 5.15 -18.30
CA LYS A 225 10.60 6.25 -18.42
C LYS A 225 11.71 6.09 -17.38
N PRO A 226 12.97 6.05 -17.84
CA PRO A 226 14.10 6.00 -16.96
C PRO A 226 14.11 7.23 -16.02
N TYR A 227 14.20 6.95 -14.73
CA TYR A 227 14.96 7.70 -13.72
C TYR A 227 14.41 8.98 -13.06
N ASP A 228 13.49 9.78 -13.64
CA ASP A 228 13.39 11.19 -13.15
C ASP A 228 12.38 11.55 -12.04
N THR A 229 11.24 10.86 -11.85
CA THR A 229 10.25 11.29 -10.81
C THR A 229 9.83 10.19 -9.82
N ALA A 230 9.71 8.94 -10.26
CA ALA A 230 9.63 7.78 -9.36
C ALA A 230 10.98 7.49 -8.64
N GLY A 231 12.06 8.15 -9.08
CA GLY A 231 13.44 7.82 -8.71
C GLY A 231 13.85 8.08 -7.26
N SER A 232 13.23 8.99 -6.50
CA SER A 232 13.81 9.34 -5.17
C SER A 232 13.63 8.24 -4.12
N ARG A 233 12.45 7.63 -4.03
CA ARG A 233 12.14 6.65 -2.97
C ARG A 233 12.79 5.30 -3.23
N SER A 234 12.68 4.80 -4.45
CA SER A 234 13.30 3.54 -4.84
C SER A 234 14.85 3.63 -4.84
N ARG A 235 15.45 4.82 -5.11
CA ARG A 235 16.89 5.07 -4.89
C ARG A 235 17.25 5.09 -3.41
N THR A 236 16.40 5.70 -2.58
CA THR A 236 16.59 5.75 -1.12
C THR A 236 16.66 4.36 -0.54
N ILE A 237 15.70 3.49 -0.88
CA ILE A 237 15.71 2.09 -0.42
C ILE A 237 17.02 1.42 -0.83
N ARG A 238 17.50 1.63 -2.06
CA ARG A 238 18.79 1.07 -2.48
C ARG A 238 19.98 1.60 -1.67
N TYR A 239 20.03 2.90 -1.36
CA TYR A 239 21.08 3.46 -0.53
C TYR A 239 21.08 2.85 0.87
N ILE A 240 19.90 2.63 1.44
CA ILE A 240 19.73 1.96 2.74
C ILE A 240 20.28 0.53 2.66
N LEU A 241 19.88 -0.26 1.67
CA LEU A 241 20.34 -1.64 1.51
C LEU A 241 21.86 -1.72 1.34
N ASN A 242 22.45 -0.86 0.49
CA ASN A 242 23.90 -0.81 0.32
C ASN A 242 24.64 -0.41 1.62
N ALA A 243 24.05 0.46 2.44
CA ALA A 243 24.63 0.83 3.73
C ALA A 243 24.58 -0.33 4.74
N ILE A 244 23.48 -1.08 4.76
CA ILE A 244 23.32 -2.28 5.59
C ILE A 244 24.30 -3.36 5.18
N GLU A 245 24.42 -3.65 3.88
CA GLU A 245 25.35 -4.64 3.35
C GLU A 245 26.80 -4.31 3.75
N LYS A 246 27.21 -3.03 3.64
CA LYS A 246 28.54 -2.60 4.09
C LYS A 246 28.76 -2.81 5.57
N VAL A 247 27.82 -2.39 6.42
CA VAL A 247 27.94 -2.61 7.87
C VAL A 247 27.96 -4.10 8.20
N SER A 248 27.17 -4.91 7.48
CA SER A 248 27.15 -6.37 7.65
C SER A 248 28.49 -7.02 7.30
N LEU A 249 29.16 -6.54 6.24
CA LEU A 249 30.45 -7.08 5.80
C LEU A 249 31.64 -6.57 6.63
N GLU A 250 31.62 -5.30 7.04
CA GLU A 250 32.77 -4.61 7.62
C GLU A 250 32.77 -4.56 9.15
N GLU A 251 31.59 -4.48 9.78
CA GLU A 251 31.48 -4.09 11.20
C GLU A 251 30.78 -5.15 12.05
N TYR A 252 29.64 -5.68 11.58
CA TYR A 252 28.80 -6.58 12.36
C TYR A 252 28.09 -7.58 11.45
N PRO A 253 28.55 -8.84 11.32
CA PRO A 253 27.87 -9.86 10.54
C PRO A 253 26.41 -10.05 10.99
N MET A 254 25.47 -9.93 10.05
CA MET A 254 24.03 -9.99 10.33
C MET A 254 23.39 -11.22 9.69
N SER A 255 22.41 -11.82 10.35
CA SER A 255 21.48 -12.73 9.67
C SER A 255 20.61 -11.99 8.66
N GLU A 256 20.03 -12.71 7.70
CA GLU A 256 19.05 -12.13 6.76
C GLU A 256 17.84 -11.54 7.50
N SER A 257 17.42 -12.15 8.62
CA SER A 257 16.35 -11.64 9.48
C SER A 257 16.71 -10.28 10.10
N LEU A 258 17.95 -10.13 10.58
CA LEU A 258 18.42 -8.86 11.11
C LEU A 258 18.56 -7.81 10.01
N MET A 259 19.10 -8.18 8.84
CA MET A 259 19.14 -7.28 7.67
C MET A 259 17.74 -6.81 7.28
N GLY A 260 16.75 -7.70 7.28
CA GLY A 260 15.36 -7.39 7.01
C GLY A 260 14.75 -6.39 8.00
N LEU A 261 14.89 -6.66 9.30
CA LEU A 261 14.45 -5.74 10.35
C LEU A 261 15.15 -4.38 10.26
N LEU A 262 16.47 -4.38 10.09
CA LEU A 262 17.27 -3.16 10.03
C LEU A 262 16.90 -2.30 8.82
N SER A 263 16.63 -2.93 7.69
CA SER A 263 16.16 -2.25 6.47
C SER A 263 14.84 -1.52 6.71
N SER A 264 13.90 -2.15 7.42
CA SER A 264 12.62 -1.55 7.80
C SER A 264 12.78 -0.39 8.77
N VAL A 265 13.57 -0.57 9.84
CA VAL A 265 13.84 0.46 10.86
C VAL A 265 14.53 1.68 10.25
N VAL A 266 15.58 1.46 9.45
CA VAL A 266 16.33 2.55 8.81
C VAL A 266 15.49 3.26 7.77
N THR A 267 14.62 2.54 7.05
CA THR A 267 13.63 3.15 6.14
C THR A 267 12.72 4.12 6.89
N TYR A 268 12.23 3.73 8.07
CA TYR A 268 11.40 4.59 8.92
C TYR A 268 12.15 5.82 9.43
N LEU A 269 13.38 5.65 9.93
CA LEU A 269 14.23 6.76 10.36
C LEU A 269 14.54 7.72 9.22
N TYR A 270 14.79 7.19 8.03
CA TYR A 270 15.13 7.99 6.86
C TYR A 270 13.95 8.85 6.42
N TYR A 271 12.76 8.25 6.27
CA TYR A 271 11.58 8.96 5.77
C TYR A 271 10.94 9.89 6.80
N SER A 272 11.00 9.57 8.09
CA SER A 272 10.50 10.44 9.17
C SER A 272 11.27 11.76 9.32
N ALA A 273 12.46 11.86 8.70
CA ALA A 273 13.26 13.08 8.66
C ALA A 273 12.75 14.13 7.65
N TYR A 274 11.89 13.74 6.70
CA TYR A 274 11.31 14.64 5.71
C TYR A 274 10.01 15.27 6.22
N GLU A 275 9.54 16.31 5.53
CA GLU A 275 8.20 16.85 5.79
C GLU A 275 7.18 15.76 5.50
N ILE A 276 6.41 15.41 6.53
CA ILE A 276 5.34 14.42 6.42
C ILE A 276 4.12 15.14 5.87
N GLY A 277 3.40 14.45 5.00
CA GLY A 277 2.14 14.93 4.46
C GLY A 277 1.06 15.06 5.53
N LYS A 278 -0.19 14.86 5.12
CA LYS A 278 -1.32 15.07 6.03
C LYS A 278 -1.34 14.06 7.19
N TYR A 279 -0.90 12.82 6.99
CA TYR A 279 -1.03 11.75 8.00
C TYR A 279 0.32 11.13 8.34
N ALA A 280 0.49 10.68 9.59
CA ALA A 280 1.72 10.01 10.04
C ALA A 280 2.03 8.79 9.14
N LYS A 281 1.05 7.96 8.82
CA LYS A 281 1.22 6.79 7.94
C LYS A 281 1.71 7.08 6.52
N SER A 282 1.73 8.33 6.06
CA SER A 282 2.08 8.69 4.68
C SER A 282 3.59 8.84 4.42
N PHE A 283 4.46 8.76 5.44
CA PHE A 283 5.91 8.97 5.23
C PHE A 283 6.59 7.79 4.53
N THR A 284 6.09 6.56 4.70
CA THR A 284 6.76 5.32 4.26
C THR A 284 5.89 4.54 3.26
N PRO A 285 6.46 3.97 2.18
CA PRO A 285 5.73 3.09 1.25
C PRO A 285 5.28 1.76 1.85
N LEU A 286 5.97 1.30 2.89
CA LEU A 286 5.64 0.08 3.62
C LEU A 286 5.24 0.48 5.04
N LEU A 287 4.01 0.17 5.41
CA LEU A 287 3.47 0.43 6.74
C LEU A 287 3.42 -0.88 7.53
N TRP A 288 4.35 -1.06 8.47
CA TRP A 288 4.34 -2.19 9.39
C TRP A 288 3.12 -2.13 10.31
N ARG A 289 2.31 -3.18 10.22
CA ARG A 289 1.13 -3.40 11.07
C ARG A 289 1.53 -4.17 12.33
N THR A 290 2.52 -5.06 12.24
CA THR A 290 3.21 -5.67 13.38
C THR A 290 4.20 -4.69 14.02
N ASP A 291 4.29 -4.70 15.35
CA ASP A 291 5.22 -3.88 16.12
C ASP A 291 6.69 -4.23 15.81
N PHE A 292 7.55 -3.22 15.73
CA PHE A 292 8.99 -3.44 15.54
C PHE A 292 9.63 -4.17 16.72
N ALA A 293 9.09 -4.02 17.93
CA ALA A 293 9.50 -4.82 19.08
C ALA A 293 9.21 -6.32 18.85
N LYS A 294 8.06 -6.64 18.24
CA LYS A 294 7.73 -8.02 17.90
C LYS A 294 8.63 -8.55 16.80
N MET A 295 8.91 -7.76 15.76
CA MET A 295 9.88 -8.14 14.71
C MET A 295 11.27 -8.39 15.29
N PHE A 296 11.71 -7.58 16.26
CA PHE A 296 12.95 -7.82 16.99
C PHE A 296 12.94 -9.15 17.75
N GLU A 297 11.78 -9.59 18.26
CA GLU A 297 11.64 -10.92 18.87
C GLU A 297 11.71 -12.09 17.91
N LEU A 298 11.50 -11.88 16.61
CA LEU A 298 11.61 -12.91 15.59
C LEU A 298 13.06 -13.14 15.13
N LEU A 299 14.03 -12.38 15.66
CA LEU A 299 15.44 -12.62 15.39
C LEU A 299 15.90 -13.96 15.98
N PRO A 300 16.93 -14.60 15.40
CA PRO A 300 17.64 -15.70 16.04
C PRO A 300 18.01 -15.37 17.49
N GLU A 301 17.77 -16.31 18.42
CA GLU A 301 17.91 -16.11 19.87
C GLU A 301 19.27 -15.50 20.25
N MET A 302 20.37 -16.01 19.68
CA MET A 302 21.71 -15.48 19.93
C MET A 302 21.88 -14.01 19.51
N GLU A 303 21.33 -13.61 18.36
CA GLU A 303 21.38 -12.20 17.92
C GLU A 303 20.48 -11.33 18.80
N GLN A 304 19.31 -11.85 19.17
CA GLN A 304 18.39 -11.15 20.05
C GLN A 304 19.02 -10.83 21.42
N GLU A 305 19.65 -11.82 22.05
CA GLU A 305 20.33 -11.66 23.35
C GLU A 305 21.47 -10.64 23.27
N ASP A 306 22.32 -10.76 22.26
CA ASP A 306 23.46 -9.87 22.02
C ASP A 306 23.01 -8.42 21.79
N LEU A 307 21.96 -8.21 20.99
CA LEU A 307 21.44 -6.89 20.67
C LEU A 307 20.61 -6.27 21.82
N LYS A 308 20.00 -7.08 22.69
CA LYS A 308 19.30 -6.63 23.92
C LYS A 308 20.24 -6.25 25.04
N ALA A 309 21.46 -6.80 25.05
CA ALA A 309 22.45 -6.54 26.09
C ALA A 309 22.69 -5.04 26.30
N GLU A 310 23.09 -4.69 27.53
CA GLU A 310 23.35 -3.29 27.92
C GLU A 310 22.20 -2.34 27.56
N ASP A 311 20.95 -2.76 27.78
CA ASP A 311 19.75 -1.94 27.54
C ASP A 311 19.60 -1.54 26.05
N GLY A 312 19.90 -2.47 25.15
CA GLY A 312 19.80 -2.26 23.70
C GLY A 312 20.89 -1.35 23.13
N LYS A 313 21.98 -1.11 23.85
CA LYS A 313 23.06 -0.23 23.39
C LYS A 313 23.65 -0.71 22.06
N LYS A 314 23.92 -2.01 21.94
CA LYS A 314 24.46 -2.59 20.71
C LYS A 314 23.50 -2.48 19.52
N TRP A 315 22.20 -2.71 19.76
CA TRP A 315 21.16 -2.46 18.75
C TRP A 315 21.19 -1.02 18.23
N VAL A 316 21.25 -0.04 19.13
CA VAL A 316 21.35 1.38 18.75
C VAL A 316 22.63 1.66 17.97
N GLU A 317 23.77 1.09 18.37
CA GLU A 317 25.06 1.25 17.69
C GLU A 317 25.02 0.69 16.26
N VAL A 318 24.44 -0.49 16.04
CA VAL A 318 24.27 -1.07 14.70
C VAL A 318 23.39 -0.17 13.82
N VAL A 319 22.26 0.30 14.34
CA VAL A 319 21.37 1.23 13.61
C VAL A 319 22.08 2.55 13.30
N TYR A 320 22.88 3.06 14.25
CA TYR A 320 23.69 4.26 14.07
C TYR A 320 24.77 4.06 12.99
N SER A 321 25.48 2.94 13.00
CA SER A 321 26.48 2.60 11.97
C SER A 321 25.87 2.70 10.57
N VAL A 322 24.70 2.10 10.34
CA VAL A 322 24.02 2.20 9.04
C VAL A 322 23.62 3.64 8.72
N CYS A 323 22.99 4.34 9.67
CA CYS A 323 22.53 5.72 9.45
C CYS A 323 23.68 6.71 9.22
N SER A 324 24.85 6.47 9.80
CA SER A 324 26.05 7.30 9.58
C SER A 324 26.56 7.22 8.14
N LYS A 325 26.51 6.03 7.51
CA LYS A 325 26.84 5.87 6.08
C LYS A 325 25.84 6.60 5.16
N LEU A 326 24.65 6.93 5.68
CA LEU A 326 23.63 7.73 5.00
C LEU A 326 23.71 9.23 5.35
N HIS A 327 24.68 9.65 6.18
CA HIS A 327 24.83 11.00 6.72
C HIS A 327 23.58 11.46 7.51
N ARG A 328 23.05 10.57 8.35
CA ARG A 328 21.84 10.78 9.18
C ARG A 328 22.08 10.43 10.64
N GLU A 329 22.86 11.25 11.35
CA GLU A 329 23.46 10.82 12.64
C GLU A 329 22.72 11.29 13.89
N ASP A 330 21.85 12.31 13.81
CA ASP A 330 21.28 12.88 15.03
C ASP A 330 20.04 12.11 15.53
N PHE A 331 20.29 11.13 16.40
CA PHE A 331 19.25 10.30 17.05
C PHE A 331 18.61 10.97 18.27
N SER A 332 19.19 12.09 18.75
CA SER A 332 18.60 12.88 19.84
C SER A 332 17.38 13.69 19.38
N LYS A 333 17.26 13.90 18.06
CA LYS A 333 16.14 14.63 17.47
C LYS A 333 14.82 13.85 17.59
N PRO A 334 13.68 14.57 17.55
CA PRO A 334 12.37 13.94 17.39
C PRO A 334 12.37 12.97 16.21
N PHE A 335 11.62 11.87 16.36
CA PHE A 335 11.40 10.89 15.30
C PHE A 335 10.82 11.58 14.08
N PHE A 336 9.69 12.27 14.27
CA PHE A 336 9.12 13.17 13.28
C PHE A 336 9.74 14.56 13.40
N LYS A 337 10.66 14.90 12.47
CA LYS A 337 11.46 16.13 12.54
C LYS A 337 10.60 17.38 12.78
N GLU A 338 9.51 17.51 12.02
CA GLU A 338 8.58 18.64 12.12
C GLU A 338 7.23 18.29 12.77
N GLY A 339 7.10 17.08 13.32
CA GLY A 339 5.80 16.52 13.67
C GLY A 339 4.97 16.22 12.42
N ILE A 340 3.64 16.25 12.56
CA ILE A 340 2.67 16.10 11.46
C ILE A 340 1.80 17.36 11.31
N PHE A 341 1.08 17.50 10.19
CA PHE A 341 0.22 18.65 9.84
C PHE A 341 0.91 20.02 9.80
N VAL A 342 2.15 20.10 9.32
CA VAL A 342 2.93 21.35 9.30
C VAL A 342 2.16 22.51 8.62
N ASN A 343 1.35 22.18 7.59
CA ASN A 343 0.66 23.17 6.74
C ASN A 343 -0.87 23.02 6.65
N SER A 344 -1.49 22.01 7.27
CA SER A 344 -2.90 21.64 7.01
C SER A 344 -3.85 21.76 8.21
N LYS A 345 -3.35 21.99 9.43
CA LYS A 345 -4.17 22.17 10.64
C LYS A 345 -3.76 23.44 11.42
N PRO A 346 -4.63 23.96 12.33
CA PRO A 346 -4.31 25.10 13.18
C PRO A 346 -3.01 24.89 13.97
N ALA A 347 -2.36 25.99 14.40
CA ALA A 347 -1.04 25.95 15.04
C ALA A 347 -0.94 25.01 16.26
N ILE A 348 -2.05 24.74 16.95
CA ILE A 348 -2.13 23.78 18.06
C ILE A 348 -1.83 22.33 17.65
N HIS A 349 -2.01 22.00 16.37
CA HIS A 349 -1.70 20.70 15.78
C HIS A 349 -0.31 20.62 15.17
N ARG A 350 0.42 21.74 15.06
CA ARG A 350 1.82 21.71 14.65
C ARG A 350 2.64 21.05 15.75
N ASN A 351 3.69 20.31 15.37
CA ASN A 351 4.55 19.57 16.31
C ASN A 351 3.87 18.42 17.06
N ILE A 352 2.68 17.97 16.66
CA ILE A 352 2.13 16.69 17.15
C ILE A 352 3.15 15.59 16.83
N LEU A 353 3.33 14.67 17.78
CA LEU A 353 4.26 13.54 17.72
C LEU A 353 5.76 13.90 17.84
N LYS A 354 6.12 15.13 18.24
CA LYS A 354 7.53 15.48 18.56
C LYS A 354 8.04 14.90 19.90
N ASP A 355 7.17 14.27 20.69
CA ASP A 355 7.45 13.79 22.04
C ASP A 355 8.27 12.48 22.07
N LEU A 356 8.47 11.84 20.91
CA LEU A 356 9.28 10.64 20.75
C LEU A 356 10.57 10.99 19.99
N SER A 357 11.74 10.81 20.61
CA SER A 357 13.03 10.86 19.91
C SER A 357 13.35 9.52 19.23
N ARG A 358 14.23 9.57 18.23
CA ARG A 358 14.68 8.35 17.52
C ARG A 358 15.37 7.38 18.46
N ILE A 359 16.23 7.89 19.35
CA ILE A 359 16.93 7.06 20.33
C ILE A 359 15.97 6.39 21.32
N GLN A 360 14.92 7.09 21.78
CA GLN A 360 13.90 6.51 22.64
C GLN A 360 13.17 5.37 21.94
N TRP A 361 12.78 5.57 20.68
CA TRP A 361 12.12 4.54 19.88
C TRP A 361 13.00 3.29 19.72
N LEU A 362 14.27 3.46 19.31
CA LEU A 362 15.21 2.35 19.13
C LEU A 362 15.45 1.57 20.43
N LYS A 363 15.64 2.27 21.55
CA LYS A 363 15.75 1.62 22.86
C LYS A 363 14.47 0.90 23.26
N GLY A 364 13.31 1.47 22.94
CA GLY A 364 12.02 0.83 23.14
C GLY A 364 11.95 -0.55 22.47
N ILE A 365 12.33 -0.62 21.19
CA ILE A 365 12.31 -1.87 20.41
C ILE A 365 13.11 -2.97 21.13
N ALA A 366 14.36 -2.69 21.53
CA ALA A 366 15.19 -3.66 22.26
C ALA A 366 14.58 -4.08 23.61
N ARG A 367 13.83 -3.20 24.28
CA ARG A 367 13.12 -3.48 25.53
C ARG A 367 11.78 -4.20 25.34
N GLY A 368 11.42 -4.58 24.11
CA GLY A 368 10.14 -5.22 23.82
C GLY A 368 8.96 -4.24 23.75
N GLN A 369 9.21 -2.95 23.49
CA GLN A 369 8.15 -1.93 23.36
C GLN A 369 8.35 -1.07 22.12
N ASP A 370 7.49 -1.23 21.12
CA ASP A 370 7.47 -0.30 19.98
C ASP A 370 6.73 0.98 20.37
N LEU A 371 7.51 2.04 20.64
CA LEU A 371 6.97 3.35 21.01
C LEU A 371 6.31 4.10 19.84
N LEU A 372 6.45 3.64 18.59
CA LEU A 372 5.82 4.24 17.41
C LEU A 372 4.45 3.61 17.12
N THR A 373 3.68 3.37 18.17
CA THR A 373 2.35 2.73 18.11
C THR A 373 1.37 3.51 18.97
N GLU A 374 0.08 3.49 18.63
CA GLU A 374 -0.93 4.16 19.46
C GLU A 374 -0.89 3.66 20.91
N ARG A 375 -0.72 2.35 21.07
CA ARG A 375 -0.64 1.67 22.36
C ARG A 375 0.50 2.19 23.23
N ASN A 376 1.69 2.43 22.68
CA ASN A 376 2.90 2.72 23.47
C ASN A 376 3.45 4.13 23.29
N PHE A 377 2.88 4.97 22.42
CA PHE A 377 3.37 6.33 22.20
C PHE A 377 3.43 7.14 23.52
N PRO A 378 4.50 7.92 23.78
CA PRO A 378 4.66 8.64 25.05
C PRO A 378 3.50 9.59 25.37
N ASN A 379 2.95 10.26 24.35
CA ASN A 379 1.83 11.19 24.51
C ASN A 379 0.50 10.55 24.09
N LYS A 380 -0.21 9.94 25.05
CA LYS A 380 -1.48 9.23 24.80
C LYS A 380 -2.57 10.11 24.21
N LEU A 381 -2.59 11.40 24.51
CA LEU A 381 -3.59 12.33 23.98
C LEU A 381 -3.44 12.57 22.47
N ARG A 382 -2.30 12.19 21.88
CA ARG A 382 -1.98 12.38 20.46
C ARG A 382 -1.70 11.08 19.73
N ALA A 383 -1.74 9.95 20.44
CA ALA A 383 -1.31 8.66 19.91
C ALA A 383 -2.20 8.17 18.75
N TYR A 384 -3.48 8.56 18.75
CA TYR A 384 -4.43 8.23 17.67
C TYR A 384 -4.00 8.79 16.30
N GLU A 385 -3.17 9.83 16.26
CA GLU A 385 -2.66 10.43 15.03
C GLU A 385 -1.58 9.57 14.33
N LEU A 386 -1.10 8.51 14.98
CA LEU A 386 -0.19 7.54 14.36
C LEU A 386 -0.88 6.68 13.31
N GLU A 387 -2.21 6.61 13.32
CA GLU A 387 -3.06 5.99 12.30
C GLU A 387 -2.51 4.67 11.72
N SER A 388 -2.79 3.57 12.42
CA SER A 388 -2.48 2.18 12.01
C SER A 388 -1.03 1.70 12.16
N LEU A 389 -0.05 2.56 12.50
CA LEU A 389 1.32 2.14 12.81
C LEU A 389 1.35 1.15 14.00
N GLY A 390 1.85 -0.07 13.77
CA GLY A 390 1.86 -1.16 14.78
C GLY A 390 0.46 -1.50 15.31
N SER A 391 -0.59 -1.24 14.54
CA SER A 391 -1.98 -1.46 15.00
C SER A 391 -2.33 -2.92 15.27
N MET A 392 -1.54 -3.87 14.77
CA MET A 392 -1.70 -5.29 15.06
C MET A 392 -0.84 -5.76 16.25
N GLY A 393 -0.02 -4.89 16.84
CA GLY A 393 0.73 -5.22 18.05
C GLY A 393 1.74 -6.35 17.82
N ASP A 394 1.66 -7.38 18.66
CA ASP A 394 2.50 -8.58 18.62
C ASP A 394 2.00 -9.65 17.64
N ARG A 395 0.93 -9.38 16.89
CA ARG A 395 0.41 -10.31 15.89
C ARG A 395 1.37 -10.44 14.72
N VAL A 396 1.50 -11.68 14.27
CA VAL A 396 2.24 -12.12 13.09
C VAL A 396 1.34 -13.08 12.31
N ASP A 397 1.61 -13.25 11.02
CA ASP A 397 1.03 -14.34 10.22
C ASP A 397 1.95 -15.56 10.25
N MET A 398 1.38 -16.72 9.93
CA MET A 398 2.13 -17.95 9.72
C MET A 398 2.16 -18.25 8.22
N VAL A 399 3.35 -18.34 7.63
CA VAL A 399 3.55 -18.43 6.18
C VAL A 399 4.54 -19.54 5.81
N GLY A 400 4.70 -19.79 4.51
CA GLY A 400 5.57 -20.84 3.98
C GLY A 400 4.88 -22.21 3.89
N HIS A 401 5.63 -23.23 3.51
CA HIS A 401 5.08 -24.58 3.35
C HIS A 401 4.62 -25.13 4.70
N GLY A 402 3.32 -25.36 4.85
CA GLY A 402 2.76 -25.84 6.11
C GLY A 402 2.81 -24.83 7.26
N GLN A 403 2.95 -23.52 6.97
CA GLN A 403 2.88 -22.44 7.98
C GLN A 403 3.98 -22.51 9.04
N GLU A 404 5.18 -22.88 8.62
CA GLU A 404 6.31 -23.10 9.53
C GLU A 404 7.01 -21.80 9.96
N HIS A 405 6.71 -20.66 9.32
CA HIS A 405 7.40 -19.39 9.58
C HIS A 405 6.48 -18.32 10.14
N GLN A 406 6.92 -17.66 11.21
CA GLN A 406 6.30 -16.42 11.68
C GLN A 406 6.73 -15.26 10.78
N ALA A 407 5.74 -14.47 10.33
CA ALA A 407 5.95 -13.38 9.40
C ALA A 407 5.29 -12.09 9.93
N PRO A 408 6.06 -10.98 10.06
CA PRO A 408 5.47 -9.69 10.36
C PRO A 408 4.55 -9.23 9.23
N ILE A 409 3.49 -8.53 9.62
CA ILE A 409 2.42 -8.06 8.74
C ILE A 409 2.75 -6.64 8.28
N VAL A 410 2.74 -6.45 6.96
CA VAL A 410 3.02 -5.17 6.30
C VAL A 410 1.87 -4.78 5.38
N GLU A 411 1.52 -3.51 5.41
CA GLU A 411 0.64 -2.86 4.44
C GLU A 411 1.50 -2.14 3.40
N PHE A 412 1.43 -2.61 2.16
CA PHE A 412 1.96 -1.97 0.98
C PHE A 412 1.01 -0.86 0.57
N ARG A 413 1.53 0.35 0.44
CA ARG A 413 0.73 1.49 0.03
C ARG A 413 1.17 1.93 -1.35
N THR A 414 0.27 1.97 -2.33
CA THR A 414 0.55 2.66 -3.59
C THR A 414 0.49 4.17 -3.37
N ILE A 415 1.57 4.74 -2.83
CA ILE A 415 1.51 6.10 -2.26
C ILE A 415 1.33 7.20 -3.30
N LEU A 416 1.54 6.95 -4.60
CA LEU A 416 1.84 8.05 -5.51
C LEU A 416 0.88 8.23 -6.67
N THR A 417 0.11 7.23 -7.09
CA THR A 417 -0.78 7.43 -8.25
C THR A 417 -1.93 6.44 -8.22
N PRO A 418 -3.20 6.91 -8.19
CA PRO A 418 -4.32 6.01 -8.30
C PRO A 418 -4.31 5.35 -9.69
N ARG A 419 -4.77 4.11 -9.77
CA ARG A 419 -4.79 3.30 -11.00
C ARG A 419 -6.20 3.19 -11.54
N HIS A 420 -6.31 3.22 -12.87
CA HIS A 420 -7.57 2.95 -13.54
C HIS A 420 -8.06 1.53 -13.22
N PHE A 421 -9.37 1.33 -13.11
CA PHE A 421 -9.96 0.04 -12.70
C PHE A 421 -9.52 -1.16 -13.53
N SER A 422 -9.13 -0.95 -14.78
CA SER A 422 -8.60 -2.00 -15.65
C SER A 422 -7.27 -2.60 -15.20
N TYR A 423 -6.51 -1.92 -14.33
CA TYR A 423 -5.21 -2.40 -13.82
C TYR A 423 -5.31 -3.11 -12.48
N TRP A 424 -6.49 -3.12 -11.85
CA TRP A 424 -6.65 -3.60 -10.49
C TRP A 424 -6.34 -5.09 -10.37
N LYS A 425 -6.86 -5.88 -11.31
CA LYS A 425 -6.64 -7.33 -11.38
C LYS A 425 -5.17 -7.70 -11.60
N SER A 426 -4.50 -7.06 -12.56
CA SER A 426 -3.08 -7.34 -12.83
C SER A 426 -2.18 -6.89 -11.68
N PHE A 427 -2.53 -5.80 -11.00
CA PHE A 427 -1.85 -5.40 -9.77
C PHE A 427 -1.95 -6.47 -8.68
N ALA A 428 -3.18 -6.93 -8.38
CA ALA A 428 -3.40 -7.95 -7.35
C ALA A 428 -2.68 -9.25 -7.67
N HIS A 429 -2.71 -9.68 -8.93
CA HIS A 429 -1.95 -10.83 -9.43
C HIS A 429 -0.44 -10.68 -9.14
N SER A 430 0.20 -9.60 -9.61
CA SER A 430 1.64 -9.39 -9.39
C SER A 430 1.99 -9.30 -7.90
N ALA A 431 1.14 -8.67 -7.10
CA ALA A 431 1.37 -8.50 -5.68
C ALA A 431 1.29 -9.85 -4.94
N PHE A 432 0.27 -10.66 -5.23
CA PHE A 432 0.12 -12.02 -4.69
C PHE A 432 1.31 -12.91 -5.08
N GLU A 433 1.71 -12.88 -6.35
CA GLU A 433 2.87 -13.62 -6.86
C GLU A 433 4.18 -13.25 -6.15
N MET A 434 4.38 -11.96 -5.87
CA MET A 434 5.55 -11.50 -5.13
C MET A 434 5.54 -12.02 -3.68
N VAL A 435 4.39 -11.91 -2.99
CA VAL A 435 4.23 -12.41 -1.61
C VAL A 435 4.50 -13.91 -1.55
N TYR A 436 3.82 -14.68 -2.41
CA TYR A 436 3.98 -16.13 -2.51
C TYR A 436 5.45 -16.51 -2.75
N ALA A 437 6.12 -15.85 -3.69
CA ALA A 437 7.52 -16.15 -3.99
C ALA A 437 8.46 -15.86 -2.81
N LEU A 438 8.23 -14.76 -2.08
CA LEU A 438 9.01 -14.43 -0.89
C LEU A 438 8.78 -15.47 0.22
N ASN A 439 7.53 -15.89 0.46
CA ASN A 439 7.21 -16.77 1.58
C ASN A 439 7.57 -18.25 1.34
N HIS A 440 7.58 -18.70 0.08
CA HIS A 440 7.80 -20.11 -0.30
C HIS A 440 9.21 -20.43 -0.81
N ASP A 441 10.19 -19.54 -0.65
CA ASP A 441 11.57 -19.73 -1.15
C ASP A 441 11.63 -20.13 -2.64
N MET A 442 10.61 -19.74 -3.41
CA MET A 442 10.58 -20.03 -4.82
C MET A 442 11.59 -19.12 -5.51
N GLU A 443 12.66 -19.70 -6.06
CA GLU A 443 13.38 -19.05 -7.13
C GLU A 443 12.34 -18.70 -8.20
N GLN A 444 12.08 -17.41 -8.33
CA GLN A 444 11.13 -16.85 -9.27
C GLN A 444 11.58 -17.21 -10.70
N LYS A 445 11.19 -18.40 -11.18
CA LYS A 445 11.38 -18.85 -12.56
C LYS A 445 10.36 -18.16 -13.47
N TYR A 446 10.35 -16.83 -13.48
CA TYR A 446 9.69 -16.10 -14.55
C TYR A 446 10.65 -16.04 -15.73
N GLY A 447 10.39 -16.84 -16.75
CA GLY A 447 11.27 -16.87 -17.93
C GLY A 447 10.78 -17.70 -19.09
N GLU A 448 9.92 -18.70 -18.88
CA GLU A 448 9.45 -19.55 -19.99
C GLU A 448 8.05 -19.19 -20.48
N ASN A 449 7.37 -18.26 -19.81
CA ASN A 449 5.96 -18.03 -20.00
C ASN A 449 5.66 -16.54 -20.24
N THR A 450 4.95 -16.29 -21.33
CA THR A 450 4.87 -15.06 -22.13
C THR A 450 4.55 -13.80 -21.31
N PRO A 451 5.20 -12.65 -21.57
CA PRO A 451 4.79 -11.38 -20.98
C PRO A 451 3.33 -11.08 -21.36
N LEU A 452 2.52 -10.70 -20.38
CA LEU A 452 1.21 -10.12 -20.63
C LEU A 452 1.41 -8.77 -21.35
N ASP A 453 1.12 -8.74 -22.64
CA ASP A 453 1.02 -7.52 -23.45
C ASP A 453 -0.22 -6.74 -22.93
N PRO A 454 -0.09 -5.44 -22.58
CA PRO A 454 -1.13 -4.65 -21.91
C PRO A 454 -2.46 -4.50 -22.65
#